data_AF-A0A950A2V6-F1
#
_entry.id   AF-A0A950A2V6-F1
#
_cell.length_a   1.000
_cell.length_b   1.000
_cell.length_c   1.000
_cell.angle_alpha   90.00
_cell.angle_beta   90.00
_cell.angle_gamma   90.00
#
_symmetry.space_group_name_H-M   'P 1'
#
loop_
_entity.id
_entity.type
_entity.pdbx_description
1 polymer ?
#
loop_
_entity_poly.entity_id
_entity_poly.type
_entity_poly.pdbx_seq_one_letter_code
_entity_poly.pdbx_strand_id
1 'polypeptide(L)'
;MSTQQQDSTTARPATRTRPRKRLELAEIGIRLLDEAHVVWQRAEFDCELALEAWYQASPRASTDRYLSYRAALDREQAAARDLERLWDLARSGHDALAAAAAHAS
;
A
#
# COMPACT_ATOMS: atom_id res chain seq x y z
N MET A 1 11.64 -54.61 -35.15
CA MET A 1 11.50 -54.76 -33.70
C MET A 1 11.97 -53.46 -33.05
N SER A 2 11.04 -52.77 -32.39
CA SER A 2 11.22 -51.46 -31.76
C SER A 2 11.72 -51.62 -30.33
N THR A 3 12.65 -50.79 -29.90
CA THR A 3 12.89 -50.49 -28.47
C THR A 3 13.07 -48.98 -28.29
N GLN A 4 11.89 -48.37 -28.25
CA GLN A 4 11.43 -47.18 -27.55
C GLN A 4 12.43 -46.50 -26.59
N GLN A 5 12.76 -45.23 -26.91
CA GLN A 5 13.17 -44.19 -25.98
C GLN A 5 12.12 -44.00 -24.88
N GLN A 6 12.56 -43.97 -23.63
CA GLN A 6 11.79 -43.42 -22.51
C GLN A 6 12.55 -42.23 -21.95
N ASP A 7 12.25 -41.07 -22.53
CA ASP A 7 12.31 -39.80 -21.81
C ASP A 7 11.39 -39.92 -20.59
N SER A 8 11.98 -39.82 -19.41
CA SER A 8 11.23 -39.66 -18.16
C SER A 8 11.86 -38.52 -17.38
N THR A 9 11.71 -37.31 -17.94
CA THR A 9 11.83 -36.08 -17.17
C THR A 9 10.67 -36.08 -16.17
N THR A 10 10.94 -36.49 -14.93
CA THR A 10 9.97 -36.44 -13.84
C THR A 10 9.59 -34.98 -13.59
N ALA A 11 8.33 -34.65 -13.94
CA ALA A 11 7.75 -33.34 -13.74
C ALA A 11 7.75 -32.96 -12.24
N ARG A 12 8.32 -31.79 -12.00
CA ARG A 12 8.47 -31.08 -10.73
C ARG A 12 7.11 -30.83 -10.04
N PRO A 13 6.96 -31.02 -8.71
CA PRO A 13 5.70 -30.73 -8.03
C PRO A 13 5.49 -29.21 -7.91
N ALA A 14 4.69 -28.63 -8.81
CA ALA A 14 4.43 -27.20 -8.89
C ALA A 14 3.31 -26.69 -7.94
N THR A 15 2.76 -27.53 -7.07
CA THR A 15 1.50 -27.23 -6.36
C THR A 15 1.66 -26.62 -4.96
N ARG A 16 2.82 -26.75 -4.29
CA ARG A 16 3.03 -26.19 -2.93
C ARG A 16 3.49 -24.72 -2.88
N THR A 17 3.96 -24.14 -3.99
CA THR A 17 4.61 -22.82 -3.99
C THR A 17 3.63 -21.65 -4.10
N ARG A 18 2.44 -21.86 -4.69
CA ARG A 18 1.44 -20.82 -4.92
C ARG A 18 0.79 -20.26 -3.63
N PRO A 19 0.38 -21.06 -2.64
CA PRO A 19 -0.25 -20.52 -1.43
C PRO A 19 0.73 -19.71 -0.56
N ARG A 20 1.99 -20.13 -0.49
CA ARG A 20 3.04 -19.40 0.24
C ARG A 20 3.32 -18.01 -0.35
N LYS A 21 3.40 -17.90 -1.68
CA LYS A 21 3.56 -16.61 -2.37
C LYS A 21 2.37 -15.67 -2.14
N ARG A 22 1.14 -16.19 -2.07
CA ARG A 22 -0.05 -15.38 -1.79
C ARG A 22 -0.05 -14.84 -0.36
N LEU A 23 0.38 -15.67 0.60
CA LEU A 23 0.55 -15.26 2.00
C LEU A 23 1.63 -14.16 2.13
N GLU A 24 2.80 -14.37 1.52
CA GLU A 24 3.88 -13.37 1.51
C GLU A 24 3.43 -12.03 0.91
N LEU A 25 2.64 -12.04 -0.17
CA LEU A 25 2.07 -10.83 -0.76
C LEU A 25 1.05 -10.14 0.17
N ALA A 26 0.22 -10.90 0.87
CA ALA A 26 -0.72 -10.34 1.84
C ALA A 26 0.01 -9.68 3.02
N GLU A 27 1.07 -10.32 3.54
CA GLU A 27 1.91 -9.76 4.60
C GLU A 27 2.66 -8.50 4.15
N ILE A 28 3.10 -8.43 2.89
CA ILE A 28 3.66 -7.20 2.30
C ILE A 28 2.58 -6.11 2.21
N GLY A 29 1.37 -6.46 1.75
CA GLY A 29 0.27 -5.52 1.63
C GLY A 29 -0.15 -4.90 2.97
N ILE A 30 -0.24 -5.70 4.03
CA ILE A 30 -0.54 -5.22 5.39
C ILE A 30 0.54 -4.23 5.86
N ARG A 31 1.83 -4.58 5.70
CA ARG A 31 2.92 -3.68 6.08
C ARG A 31 2.89 -2.37 5.32
N LEU A 32 2.61 -2.39 4.01
CA LEU A 32 2.49 -1.17 3.21
C LEU A 32 1.32 -0.29 3.67
N LEU A 33 0.18 -0.90 4.03
CA LEU A 33 -0.96 -0.17 4.58
C LEU A 33 -0.62 0.48 5.93
N ASP A 34 0.02 -0.25 6.84
CA ASP A 34 0.43 0.26 8.14
C ASP A 34 1.44 1.41 7.97
N GLU A 35 2.45 1.24 7.11
CA GLU A 35 3.42 2.29 6.80
C GLU A 35 2.76 3.54 6.20
N ALA A 36 1.85 3.38 5.23
CA ALA A 36 1.13 4.50 4.64
C ALA A 36 0.22 5.21 5.66
N HIS A 37 -0.40 4.46 6.58
CA HIS A 37 -1.20 5.02 7.66
C HIS A 37 -0.35 5.88 8.60
N VAL A 38 0.82 5.38 9.02
CA VAL A 38 1.76 6.13 9.87
C VAL A 38 2.29 7.38 9.15
N VAL A 39 2.59 7.29 7.85
CA VAL A 39 3.03 8.45 7.05
C VAL A 39 1.94 9.51 6.97
N TRP A 40 0.68 9.11 6.74
CA TRP A 40 -0.46 10.02 6.73
C TRP A 40 -0.66 10.70 8.09
N GLN A 41 -0.70 9.93 9.19
CA GLN A 41 -0.85 10.49 10.54
C GLN A 41 0.25 11.50 10.89
N ARG A 42 1.50 11.21 10.49
CA ARG A 42 2.60 12.15 10.69
C ARG A 42 2.40 13.43 9.88
N ALA A 43 1.96 13.31 8.63
CA ALA A 43 1.71 14.47 7.78
C ALA A 43 0.53 15.32 8.27
N GLU A 44 -0.51 14.69 8.81
CA GLU A 44 -1.64 15.35 9.49
C GLU A 44 -1.15 16.16 10.70
N PHE A 45 -0.37 15.53 11.58
CA PHE A 45 0.22 16.21 12.73
C PHE A 45 1.13 17.40 12.33
N ASP A 46 1.99 17.22 11.33
CA ASP A 46 2.84 18.30 10.81
C ASP A 46 2.00 19.45 10.20
N CYS A 47 0.86 19.13 9.60
CA CYS A 47 -0.09 20.10 9.04
C CYS A 47 -0.78 20.91 10.15
N GLU A 48 -1.26 20.24 11.21
CA GLU A 48 -1.84 20.88 12.40
C GLU A 48 -0.85 21.84 13.07
N LEU A 49 0.41 21.41 13.25
CA LEU A 49 1.45 22.27 13.81
C LEU A 49 1.73 23.50 12.92
N ALA A 50 1.74 23.32 11.60
CA ALA A 50 1.95 24.43 10.67
C ALA A 50 0.75 25.40 10.66
N LEU A 51 -0.46 24.88 10.80
CA LEU A 51 -1.69 25.67 10.93
C LEU A 51 -1.66 26.52 12.20
N GLU A 52 -1.34 25.91 13.35
CA GLU A 52 -1.20 26.62 14.61
C GLU A 52 -0.12 27.71 14.52
N ALA A 53 1.05 27.38 13.95
CA ALA A 53 2.14 28.33 13.77
C ALA A 53 1.76 29.52 12.87
N TRP A 54 0.89 29.31 11.87
CA TRP A 54 0.34 30.40 11.06
C TRP A 54 -0.64 31.26 11.84
N TYR A 55 -1.56 30.66 12.61
CA TYR A 55 -2.48 31.40 13.47
C TYR A 55 -1.79 32.27 14.50
N GLN A 56 -0.68 31.77 15.09
CA GLN A 56 0.10 32.51 16.09
C GLN A 56 1.13 33.48 15.47
N ALA A 57 1.24 33.53 14.14
CA ALA A 57 2.24 34.36 13.48
C ALA A 57 1.91 35.85 13.58
N SER A 58 2.94 36.67 13.84
CA SER A 58 2.81 38.12 13.65
C SER A 58 2.49 38.46 12.18
N PRO A 59 1.85 39.60 11.89
CA PRO A 59 1.51 39.99 10.51
C PRO A 59 2.72 39.98 9.56
N ARG A 60 3.92 40.31 10.06
CA ARG A 60 5.17 40.30 9.26
C ARG A 60 5.64 38.91 8.87
N ALA A 61 5.30 37.88 9.64
CA ALA A 61 5.68 36.48 9.39
C ALA A 61 4.51 35.65 8.82
N SER A 62 3.32 36.22 8.72
CA SER A 62 2.09 35.49 8.40
C SER A 62 2.14 34.85 7.00
N THR A 63 2.72 35.54 6.01
CA THR A 63 2.84 35.00 4.64
C THR A 63 3.71 33.75 4.57
N ASP A 64 4.91 33.77 5.15
CA ASP A 64 5.81 32.61 5.12
C ASP A 64 5.24 31.42 5.90
N ARG A 65 4.55 31.69 7.03
CA ARG A 65 3.88 30.66 7.82
C ARG A 65 2.67 30.08 7.11
N TYR A 66 1.91 30.90 6.39
CA TYR A 66 0.84 30.44 5.51
C TYR A 66 1.36 29.52 4.41
N LEU A 67 2.46 29.89 3.73
CA LEU A 67 3.07 29.04 2.71
C LEU A 67 3.58 27.71 3.29
N SER A 68 4.14 27.74 4.50
CA SER A 68 4.58 26.54 5.21
C SER A 68 3.40 25.61 5.54
N TYR A 69 2.29 26.17 6.03
CA TYR A 69 1.04 25.44 6.25
C TYR A 69 0.50 24.83 4.95
N ARG A 70 0.44 25.59 3.86
CA ARG A 70 -0.01 25.10 2.56
C ARG A 70 0.83 23.91 2.08
N ALA A 71 2.15 23.99 2.21
CA ALA A 71 3.04 22.89 1.84
C ALA A 71 2.85 21.65 2.75
N ALA A 72 2.52 21.83 4.03
CA ALA A 72 2.20 20.73 4.93
C ALA A 72 0.86 20.07 4.55
N LEU A 73 -0.17 20.87 4.26
CA LEU A 73 -1.47 20.40 3.79
C LEU A 73 -1.36 19.61 2.48
N ASP A 74 -0.54 20.08 1.53
CA ASP A 74 -0.32 19.36 0.27
C ASP A 74 0.32 17.97 0.51
N ARG A 75 1.23 17.85 1.49
CA ARG A 75 1.84 16.56 1.88
C ARG A 75 0.85 15.64 2.57
N GLU A 76 0.05 16.17 3.50
CA GLU A 76 -1.02 15.43 4.16
C GLU A 76 -2.00 14.84 3.12
N GLN A 77 -2.48 15.67 2.19
CA GLN A 77 -3.39 15.22 1.13
C GLN A 77 -2.75 14.20 0.20
N ALA A 78 -1.45 14.32 -0.09
CA ALA A 78 -0.74 13.32 -0.88
C ALA A 78 -0.70 11.98 -0.13
N ALA A 79 -0.33 11.99 1.16
CA ALA A 79 -0.28 10.78 1.98
C ALA A 79 -1.67 10.13 2.15
N ALA A 80 -2.73 10.93 2.32
CA ALA A 80 -4.10 10.45 2.39
C ALA A 80 -4.53 9.73 1.10
N ARG A 81 -4.21 10.31 -0.06
CA ARG A 81 -4.50 9.69 -1.37
C ARG A 81 -3.72 8.39 -1.59
N ASP A 82 -2.47 8.34 -1.13
CA ASP A 82 -1.66 7.12 -1.24
C ASP A 82 -2.20 6.01 -0.33
N LEU A 83 -2.63 6.34 0.90
CA LEU A 83 -3.30 5.41 1.80
C LEU A 83 -4.62 4.88 1.19
N GLU A 84 -5.45 5.77 0.64
CA GLU A 84 -6.71 5.39 -0.03
C GLU A 84 -6.47 4.41 -1.18
N ARG A 85 -5.48 4.71 -2.04
CA ARG A 85 -5.10 3.84 -3.16
C ARG A 85 -4.64 2.46 -2.70
N LEU A 86 -3.86 2.38 -1.62
CA LEU A 86 -3.40 1.10 -1.08
C LEU A 86 -4.57 0.30 -0.51
N TRP A 87 -5.53 0.98 0.13
CA TRP A 87 -6.76 0.34 0.63
C TRP A 87 -7.58 -0.25 -0.51
N ASP A 88 -7.78 0.51 -1.59
CA ASP A 88 -8.49 0.07 -2.78
C ASP A 88 -7.82 -1.12 -3.45
N LEU A 89 -6.48 -1.10 -3.54
CA LEU A 89 -5.70 -2.19 -4.09
C LEU A 89 -5.82 -3.46 -3.23
N ALA A 90 -5.71 -3.32 -1.90
CA ALA A 90 -5.84 -4.45 -0.98
C ALA A 90 -7.23 -5.09 -1.05
N ARG A 91 -8.29 -4.26 -1.09
CA ARG A 91 -9.68 -4.71 -1.26
C ARG A 91 -9.90 -5.43 -2.58
N SER A 92 -9.44 -4.84 -3.70
CA SER A 92 -9.56 -5.46 -5.03
C SER A 92 -8.82 -6.81 -5.10
N GLY A 93 -7.66 -6.91 -4.45
CA GLY A 93 -6.90 -8.14 -4.33
C GLY A 93 -7.64 -9.21 -3.52
N HIS A 94 -8.27 -8.83 -2.40
CA HIS A 94 -9.08 -9.73 -1.58
C HIS A 94 -10.28 -10.28 -2.38
N ASP A 95 -11.02 -9.41 -3.06
CA ASP A 95 -12.20 -9.79 -3.85
C ASP A 95 -11.84 -10.74 -5.00
N ALA A 96 -10.72 -10.46 -5.70
CA ALA A 96 -10.22 -11.33 -6.76
C ALA A 96 -9.82 -12.72 -6.25
N LEU A 97 -9.24 -12.81 -5.03
CA LEU A 97 -8.90 -14.07 -4.40
C LEU A 97 -10.16 -14.87 -4.00
N ALA A 98 -11.18 -14.19 -3.47
CA ALA A 98 -12.46 -14.80 -3.12
C ALA A 98 -13.18 -15.36 -4.35
N ALA A 99 -13.26 -14.59 -5.45
CA ALA A 99 -13.86 -15.05 -6.70
C ALA A 99 -13.14 -16.27 -7.29
N ALA A 100 -11.80 -16.27 -7.26
CA ALA A 100 -11.01 -17.40 -7.76
C ALA A 100 -11.20 -18.69 -6.93
N ALA A 101 -11.49 -18.57 -5.63
CA ALA A 101 -11.80 -19.72 -4.78
C ALA A 101 -13.19 -20.30 -5.08
N ALA A 102 -14.18 -19.44 -5.37
CA ALA A 102 -15.54 -19.85 -5.73
C ALA A 102 -15.61 -20.58 -7.09
N HIS A 103 -14.80 -20.19 -8.08
CA HIS A 103 -14.73 -20.86 -9.38
C HIS A 103 -13.94 -22.18 -9.39
N ALA A 104 -13.18 -22.46 -8.33
CA ALA A 104 -12.41 -23.69 -8.18
C ALA A 104 -13.17 -24.79 -7.40
N SER A 105 -14.38 -24.48 -6.91
CA SER A 105 -15.30 -25.38 -6.19
C SER A 105 -16.42 -25.84 -7.12
#